data_AF-A0A4U8SYF3-F1
#
_entry.id   AF-A0A4U8SYF3-F1
#
_cell.length_a   1.000
_cell.length_b   1.000
_cell.length_c   1.000
_cell.angle_alpha   90.00
_cell.angle_beta   90.00
_cell.angle_gamma   90.00
#
_symmetry.space_group_name_H-M   'P 1'
#
loop_
_entity.id
_entity.type
_entity.pdbx_description
1 polymer ?
#
loop_
_entity_poly.entity_id
_entity_poly.type
_entity_poly.pdbx_seq_one_letter_code
_entity_poly.pdbx_strand_id
1 'polypeptide(L)'
;MKLSQNQLKALIGFKNFVSKRNKISLVLSLVILVCYYIFILGVGLAPEVLGYRLGPSSITLGIIVGVFLIVLSVVATGLYTFLANSYFDKDQDEILRELEESDVIKPLQNGEIDYKNFTESSIANGGGE
;
A
#
# COMPACT_ATOMS: atom_id res chain seq x y z
N MET A 1 -1.99 22.65 23.14
CA MET A 1 -2.27 21.65 24.20
C MET A 1 -1.01 20.82 24.39
N LYS A 2 -0.46 20.69 25.59
CA LYS A 2 0.66 19.75 25.83
C LYS A 2 0.07 18.34 25.84
N LEU A 3 0.58 17.46 24.97
CA LEU A 3 0.17 16.06 24.88
C LEU A 3 0.92 15.25 25.94
N SER A 4 0.23 14.32 26.60
CA SER A 4 0.87 13.38 27.53
C SER A 4 1.80 12.41 26.80
N GLN A 5 2.78 11.86 27.52
CA GLN A 5 3.75 10.90 26.97
C GLN A 5 3.08 9.68 26.30
N ASN A 6 1.95 9.21 26.85
CA ASN A 6 1.20 8.08 26.27
C ASN A 6 0.58 8.45 24.91
N GLN A 7 0.01 9.66 24.82
CA GLN A 7 -0.55 10.22 23.58
C GLN A 7 0.48 10.26 22.47
N LEU A 8 1.67 10.72 22.84
CA LEU A 8 2.74 10.94 21.91
C LEU A 8 3.30 9.62 21.37
N LYS A 9 3.42 8.61 22.23
CA LYS A 9 3.79 7.24 21.82
C LYS A 9 2.78 6.67 20.83
N ALA A 10 1.48 6.73 21.15
CA ALA A 10 0.43 6.23 20.27
C ALA A 10 0.43 6.92 18.89
N LEU A 11 0.61 8.25 18.86
CA LEU A 11 0.69 9.03 17.61
C LEU A 11 1.92 8.66 16.76
N ILE A 12 3.07 8.42 17.40
CA ILE A 12 4.30 7.99 16.71
C ILE A 12 4.16 6.55 16.20
N GLY A 13 3.58 5.66 17.00
CA GLY A 13 3.22 4.30 16.59
C GLY A 13 2.37 4.33 15.33
N PHE A 14 1.27 5.09 15.36
CA PHE A 14 0.37 5.25 14.22
C PHE A 14 1.08 5.82 12.98
N LYS A 15 1.92 6.84 13.14
CA LYS A 15 2.73 7.39 12.04
C LYS A 15 3.62 6.33 11.38
N ASN A 16 4.29 5.50 12.19
CA ASN A 16 5.14 4.43 11.70
C ASN A 16 4.32 3.35 10.96
N PHE A 17 3.16 2.98 11.50
CA PHE A 17 2.22 2.08 10.84
C PHE A 17 1.76 2.61 9.47
N VAL A 18 1.32 3.87 9.40
CA VAL A 18 0.90 4.52 8.14
C VAL A 18 2.06 4.57 7.13
N SER A 19 3.29 4.85 7.59
CA SER A 19 4.48 4.86 6.71
C SER A 19 4.78 3.48 6.12
N LYS A 20 4.71 2.42 6.94
CA LYS A 20 4.89 1.03 6.48
C LYS A 20 3.83 0.67 5.42
N ARG A 21 2.55 0.96 5.71
CA ARG A 21 1.44 0.71 4.77
C ARG A 21 1.64 1.49 3.46
N ASN A 22 2.08 2.74 3.52
CA ASN A 22 2.30 3.56 2.33
C ASN A 22 3.43 3.04 1.44
N LYS A 23 4.54 2.56 2.02
CA LYS A 23 5.64 1.93 1.25
C LYS A 23 5.14 0.75 0.43
N ILE A 24 4.23 -0.03 1.00
CA ILE A 24 3.63 -1.19 0.35
C ILE A 24 2.70 -0.76 -0.76
N SER A 25 1.79 0.18 -0.50
CA SER A 25 0.96 0.77 -1.57
C SER A 25 1.80 1.31 -2.74
N LEU A 26 2.95 1.95 -2.46
CA LEU A 26 3.87 2.43 -3.50
C LEU A 26 4.54 1.30 -4.30
N VAL A 27 5.00 0.25 -3.62
CA VAL A 27 5.57 -0.93 -4.30
C VAL A 27 4.52 -1.59 -5.20
N LEU A 28 3.27 -1.73 -4.71
CA LEU A 28 2.18 -2.29 -5.52
C LEU A 28 1.89 -1.43 -6.75
N SER A 29 1.80 -0.12 -6.55
CA SER A 29 1.60 0.83 -7.65
C SER A 29 2.71 0.70 -8.70
N LEU A 30 3.97 0.57 -8.26
CA LEU A 30 5.12 0.38 -9.15
C LEU A 30 5.07 -0.96 -9.88
N VAL A 31 4.70 -2.06 -9.21
CA VAL A 31 4.58 -3.39 -9.83
C VAL A 31 3.54 -3.37 -10.94
N ILE A 32 2.35 -2.84 -10.67
CA ILE A 32 1.28 -2.72 -11.68
C ILE A 32 1.75 -1.83 -12.85
N LEU A 33 2.44 -0.72 -12.55
CA LEU A 33 2.99 0.18 -13.56
C LEU A 33 3.98 -0.54 -14.48
N VAL A 34 4.89 -1.33 -13.90
CA VAL A 34 5.88 -2.12 -14.66
C VAL A 34 5.20 -3.18 -15.53
N CYS A 35 4.27 -3.95 -14.98
CA CYS A 35 3.51 -4.95 -15.74
C CYS A 35 2.75 -4.32 -16.92
N TYR A 36 2.14 -3.15 -16.69
CA TYR A 36 1.43 -2.39 -17.72
C TYR A 36 2.36 -1.94 -18.85
N TYR A 37 3.52 -1.35 -18.53
CA TYR A 37 4.46 -0.90 -19.57
C TYR A 37 5.10 -2.07 -20.33
N ILE A 38 5.42 -3.18 -19.66
CA ILE A 38 5.89 -4.40 -20.34
C ILE A 38 4.85 -4.87 -21.37
N PHE A 39 3.57 -4.86 -21.00
CA PHE A 39 2.49 -5.23 -21.92
C PHE A 39 2.38 -4.26 -23.10
N ILE A 40 2.28 -2.95 -22.84
CA ILE A 40 2.14 -1.95 -23.89
C ILE A 40 3.34 -1.93 -24.83
N LEU A 41 4.56 -2.06 -24.30
CA LEU A 41 5.75 -2.16 -25.13
C LEU A 41 5.74 -3.44 -25.97
N GLY A 42 5.31 -4.58 -25.39
CA GLY A 42 5.11 -5.82 -26.16
C GLY A 42 4.11 -5.65 -27.30
N VAL A 43 2.99 -4.95 -27.06
CA VAL A 43 1.98 -4.63 -28.07
C VAL A 43 2.52 -3.71 -29.16
N GLY A 44 3.31 -2.70 -28.79
CA GLY A 44 3.86 -1.71 -29.73
C GLY A 44 5.05 -2.21 -30.56
N LEU A 45 5.91 -3.06 -30.00
CA LEU A 45 7.15 -3.51 -30.64
C LEU A 45 6.96 -4.72 -31.57
N ALA A 46 5.96 -5.57 -31.30
CA ALA A 46 5.74 -6.80 -32.07
C ALA A 46 4.27 -7.01 -32.49
N PRO A 47 3.63 -6.03 -33.16
CA PRO A 47 2.24 -6.14 -33.58
C PRO A 47 2.00 -7.31 -34.55
N GLU A 48 2.98 -7.65 -35.39
CA GLU A 48 2.89 -8.79 -36.32
C GLU A 48 2.84 -10.14 -35.61
N VAL A 49 3.58 -10.29 -34.51
CA VAL A 49 3.58 -11.50 -33.68
C VAL A 49 2.25 -11.65 -32.96
N LEU A 50 1.70 -10.55 -32.45
CA LEU A 50 0.42 -10.54 -31.74
C LEU A 50 -0.79 -10.66 -32.68
N GLY A 51 -0.65 -10.22 -33.93
CA GLY A 51 -1.63 -10.40 -35.00
C GLY A 51 -1.61 -11.81 -35.62
N TYR A 52 -0.62 -12.64 -35.27
CA TYR A 52 -0.52 -14.01 -35.76
C TYR A 52 -1.76 -14.81 -35.35
N ARG A 53 -2.47 -15.34 -36.34
CA ARG A 53 -3.69 -16.12 -36.12
C ARG A 53 -3.33 -17.57 -35.81
N LEU A 54 -3.86 -18.10 -34.72
CA LEU A 54 -3.74 -19.53 -34.42
C LEU A 54 -4.84 -20.30 -35.16
N GLY A 55 -4.50 -20.83 -36.33
CA GLY A 55 -5.37 -21.69 -37.13
C GLY A 55 -6.48 -20.95 -37.90
N PRO A 56 -7.56 -21.64 -38.33
CA PRO A 56 -8.66 -21.06 -39.09
C PRO A 56 -9.59 -20.15 -38.25
N SER A 57 -9.31 -19.98 -36.96
CA SER A 57 -10.13 -19.21 -36.03
C SER A 57 -9.67 -17.74 -35.93
N SER A 58 -10.53 -16.88 -35.41
CA SER A 58 -10.24 -15.44 -35.22
C SER A 58 -9.35 -15.15 -34.01
N ILE A 59 -8.90 -16.18 -33.28
CA ILE A 59 -8.04 -16.04 -32.10
C ILE A 59 -6.62 -15.73 -32.55
N THR A 60 -6.10 -14.60 -32.08
CA THR A 60 -4.72 -14.20 -32.31
C THR A 60 -3.85 -14.49 -31.10
N LEU A 61 -2.54 -14.58 -31.33
CA LEU A 61 -1.54 -14.74 -30.29
C LEU A 61 -1.63 -13.62 -29.25
N GLY A 62 -2.01 -12.41 -29.68
CA GLY A 62 -2.23 -11.26 -28.78
C GLY A 62 -3.40 -11.43 -27.82
N ILE A 63 -4.49 -12.11 -28.22
CA ILE A 63 -5.60 -12.40 -27.31
C ILE A 63 -5.13 -13.35 -26.20
N ILE A 64 -4.37 -14.40 -26.55
CA ILE A 64 -3.84 -15.37 -25.58
C ILE A 64 -2.88 -14.68 -24.60
N VAL A 65 -1.94 -13.88 -25.13
CA VAL A 65 -0.97 -13.14 -24.31
C VAL A 65 -1.67 -12.11 -23.41
N GLY A 66 -2.68 -11.40 -23.92
CA GLY A 66 -3.48 -10.47 -23.13
C GLY A 66 -4.21 -11.14 -21.98
N VAL A 67 -4.88 -12.27 -22.24
CA VAL A 67 -5.55 -13.06 -21.20
C VAL A 67 -4.56 -13.58 -20.16
N PHE A 68 -3.40 -14.10 -20.60
CA PHE A 68 -2.35 -14.55 -19.70
C PHE A 68 -1.85 -13.42 -18.79
N LEU A 69 -1.66 -12.22 -19.32
CA LEU A 69 -1.27 -11.05 -18.53
C LEU A 69 -2.33 -10.61 -17.54
N ILE A 70 -3.61 -10.67 -17.89
CA ILE A 70 -4.71 -10.39 -16.96
C ILE A 70 -4.65 -11.39 -15.80
N VAL A 71 -4.52 -12.69 -16.09
CA VAL A 71 -4.42 -13.73 -15.06
C VAL A 71 -3.19 -13.52 -14.18
N LEU A 72 -2.02 -13.25 -14.76
CA LEU A 72 -0.80 -12.91 -14.01
C LEU A 72 -1.01 -11.69 -13.11
N SER A 73 -1.65 -10.65 -13.62
CA SER A 73 -1.92 -9.42 -12.85
C SER A 73 -2.85 -9.68 -11.67
N VAL A 74 -3.90 -10.48 -11.86
CA VAL A 74 -4.83 -10.89 -10.80
C VAL A 74 -4.12 -11.75 -9.75
N VAL A 75 -3.33 -12.73 -10.17
CA VAL A 75 -2.56 -13.61 -9.25
C VAL A 75 -1.53 -12.80 -8.46
N ALA A 76 -0.78 -11.91 -9.12
CA ALA A 76 0.20 -11.06 -8.46
C ALA A 76 -0.47 -10.12 -7.43
N THR A 77 -1.61 -9.52 -7.82
CA THR A 77 -2.39 -8.67 -6.92
C THR A 77 -2.91 -9.45 -5.72
N GLY A 78 -3.44 -10.66 -5.93
CA GLY A 78 -3.97 -11.53 -4.88
C GLY A 78 -2.90 -12.08 -3.92
N LEU A 79 -1.79 -12.61 -4.45
CA LEU A 79 -0.67 -13.10 -3.63
C LEU A 79 -0.09 -11.97 -2.77
N TYR A 80 0.02 -10.79 -3.37
CA TYR A 80 0.55 -9.62 -2.70
C TYR A 80 -0.39 -9.09 -1.62
N THR A 81 -1.68 -8.90 -1.92
CA THR A 81 -2.64 -8.42 -0.91
C THR A 81 -2.78 -9.40 0.24
N PHE A 82 -2.69 -10.71 -0.03
CA PHE A 82 -2.62 -11.73 1.00
C PHE A 82 -1.38 -11.57 1.90
N LEU A 83 -0.19 -11.41 1.30
CA LEU A 83 1.05 -11.21 2.05
C LEU A 83 1.04 -9.90 2.85
N ALA A 84 0.51 -8.82 2.26
CA ALA A 84 0.38 -7.53 2.92
C ALA A 84 -0.60 -7.62 4.10
N ASN A 85 -1.82 -8.12 3.88
CA ASN A 85 -2.82 -8.24 4.94
C ASN A 85 -2.30 -9.10 6.11
N SER A 86 -1.65 -10.23 5.81
CA SER A 86 -1.07 -11.07 6.86
C SER A 86 0.05 -10.39 7.65
N TYR A 87 0.77 -9.43 7.06
CA TYR A 87 1.83 -8.68 7.74
C TYR A 87 1.26 -7.52 8.57
N PHE A 88 0.13 -6.92 8.19
CA PHE A 88 -0.43 -5.74 8.86
C PHE A 88 -1.47 -6.03 9.93
N ASP A 89 -2.23 -7.13 9.83
CA ASP A 89 -3.36 -7.35 10.73
C ASP A 89 -2.95 -7.34 12.22
N LYS A 90 -1.78 -7.91 12.55
CA LYS A 90 -1.26 -7.90 13.93
C LYS A 90 -0.84 -6.50 14.41
N ASP A 91 -0.11 -5.76 13.57
CA ASP A 91 0.37 -4.42 13.90
C ASP A 91 -0.81 -3.42 13.99
N GLN A 92 -1.89 -3.64 13.22
CA GLN A 92 -3.01 -2.71 13.13
C GLN A 92 -3.87 -2.69 14.40
N ASP A 93 -4.22 -3.86 14.94
CA ASP A 93 -5.07 -3.96 16.12
C ASP A 93 -4.42 -3.34 17.36
N GLU A 94 -3.10 -3.53 17.52
CA GLU A 94 -2.36 -2.96 18.65
C GLU A 94 -2.29 -1.43 18.56
N ILE A 95 -2.00 -0.88 17.37
CA ILE A 95 -1.98 0.56 17.13
C ILE A 95 -3.35 1.20 17.39
N LEU A 96 -4.44 0.53 16.97
CA LEU A 96 -5.80 1.04 17.19
C LEU A 96 -6.15 1.08 18.68
N ARG A 97 -5.76 0.05 19.45
CA ARG A 97 -5.94 0.02 20.90
C ARG A 97 -5.16 1.14 21.58
N GLU A 98 -3.89 1.33 21.23
CA GLU A 98 -3.06 2.41 21.81
C GLU A 98 -3.67 3.80 21.57
N LEU A 99 -4.26 4.03 20.39
CA LEU A 99 -4.94 5.29 20.07
C LEU A 99 -6.24 5.48 20.86
N GLU A 100 -6.99 4.39 21.09
CA GLU A 100 -8.25 4.40 21.85
C GLU A 100 -7.99 4.60 23.35
N GLU A 101 -7.05 3.85 23.94
CA GLU A 101 -6.63 4.01 25.35
C GLU A 101 -6.07 5.40 25.63
N SER A 102 -5.51 6.04 24.61
CA SER A 102 -5.00 7.39 24.69
C SER A 102 -6.06 8.46 24.38
N ASP A 103 -7.31 8.16 24.04
CA ASP A 103 -8.32 9.20 23.76
C ASP A 103 -7.92 10.22 22.63
N VAL A 104 -6.94 9.89 21.77
CA VAL A 104 -6.47 10.77 20.67
C VAL A 104 -7.27 10.64 19.38
N ILE A 105 -8.15 9.65 19.27
CA ILE A 105 -8.92 9.41 18.04
C ILE A 105 -9.82 10.60 17.69
N LYS A 106 -10.55 11.14 18.67
CA LYS A 106 -11.46 12.28 18.46
C LYS A 106 -10.71 13.55 17.99
N PRO A 107 -9.64 14.01 18.67
CA PRO A 107 -8.91 15.18 18.21
C PRO A 107 -8.19 14.95 16.85
N LEU A 108 -7.78 13.72 16.53
CA LEU A 108 -7.27 13.37 15.18
C LEU A 108 -8.35 13.52 14.11
N GLN A 109 -9.57 13.02 14.36
CA GLN A 109 -10.69 13.09 13.42
C GLN A 109 -11.19 14.51 13.20
N ASN A 110 -11.16 15.33 14.26
CA ASN A 110 -11.56 16.74 14.21
C ASN A 110 -10.49 17.65 13.58
N GLY A 111 -9.29 17.11 13.29
CA GLY A 111 -8.16 17.88 12.76
C GLY A 111 -7.49 18.81 13.78
N GLU A 112 -7.76 18.63 15.07
CA GLU A 112 -7.15 19.42 16.15
C GLU A 112 -5.67 19.04 16.35
N ILE A 113 -5.30 17.81 16.00
CA ILE A 113 -3.93 17.29 16.03
C ILE A 113 -3.58 16.61 14.71
N ASP A 114 -2.36 16.84 14.23
CA ASP A 114 -1.81 16.14 13.06
C ASP A 114 -0.67 15.22 13.50
N TYR A 115 -0.89 13.91 13.38
CA TYR A 115 0.06 12.87 13.76
C TYR A 115 1.42 13.01 13.03
N LYS A 116 1.47 13.63 11.85
CA LYS A 116 2.68 13.76 11.03
C LYS A 116 3.75 14.63 11.69
N ASN A 117 3.32 15.60 12.49
CA ASN A 117 4.19 16.60 13.14
C ASN A 117 4.97 16.03 14.33
N PHE A 118 4.61 14.85 14.84
CA PHE A 118 5.28 14.25 15.99
C PHE A 118 6.44 13.36 15.57
N THR A 119 7.53 13.44 16.33
CA THR A 119 8.77 12.66 16.13
C THR A 119 9.28 12.15 17.47
N GLU A 120 10.25 11.24 17.46
CA GLU A 120 10.89 10.78 18.71
C GLU A 120 11.49 11.94 19.53
N SER A 121 11.90 13.04 18.89
CA SER A 121 12.35 14.27 19.56
C SER A 121 11.23 14.95 20.36
N SER A 122 9.96 14.76 19.98
CA SER A 122 8.82 15.26 20.73
C SER A 122 8.69 14.59 22.11
N ILE A 123 9.11 13.31 22.23
CA ILE A 123 9.07 12.55 23.50
C ILE A 123 10.13 13.10 24.44
N ALA A 124 11.33 13.33 23.91
CA ALA A 124 12.45 13.90 24.65
C ALA A 124 12.17 15.32 25.17
N ASN A 125 11.43 16.14 24.40
CA ASN A 125 11.07 17.50 24.80
C ASN A 125 9.84 17.59 25.71
N GLY A 126 8.97 16.57 25.72
CA GLY A 126 7.80 16.49 26.60
C GLY A 126 8.10 15.92 27.99
N GLY A 127 9.36 15.55 28.28
CA GLY A 127 9.80 14.95 29.56
C GLY A 127 10.24 15.96 30.62
N GLY A 128 9.95 17.25 30.42
CA GLY A 128 10.29 18.33 31.34
C GLY A 128 9.07 18.90 32.06
N GLU A 129 8.30 18.06 32.76
CA GLU A 129 7.44 18.43 33.89
C GLU A 129 7.50 17.32 34.95
#